data_AF-A0A2S7QT77-F1
#
_entry.id   AF-A0A2S7QT77-F1
#
_cell.length_a   1.000
_cell.length_b   1.000
_cell.length_c   1.000
_cell.angle_alpha   90.00
_cell.angle_beta   90.00
_cell.angle_gamma   90.00
#
_symmetry.space_group_name_H-M   'P 1'
#
loop_
_entity.id
_entity.type
_entity.pdbx_description
1 polymer ?
#
loop_
_entity_poly.entity_id
_entity_poly.type
_entity_poly.pdbx_seq_one_letter_code
_entity_poly.pdbx_strand_id
1 'polypeptide(L)'
;MAHRPILTHLNVDTTWLLSIPYPAGVENGNARKYFHVLIDPWLRGGQSDVAAFFSQQWHATPSAVQTASELEVLIEGIEENGASNTQSPENGQEDGTPPRDSETYLDAIVISHEFTDHMHKETLLELPAQVPVFATTKAADAIRSWGHFKLVMEIPRFEGSWRSADAALPEWVGVTRVAKAGRDLLYYHSAIMITFPSTSSSTSSPEEAEAIIYTPHGIDPSDLTLVAEAHPHIKTLALMHGLQDISLPRAQLNKGAHNGLKVQRLLDARYWVSTHDEVKKGGGVVSWFLRRRGVSVKEALEGEMSEEGEGKGDRKMLGEIRFRDVGNGESLVLE
;
A
#
# COMPACT_ATOMS: atom_id res chain seq x y z
N MET A 1 13.43 15.99 15.47
CA MET A 1 12.61 16.16 14.24
C MET A 1 11.48 15.16 14.32
N ALA A 2 10.28 15.47 13.81
CA ALA A 2 9.19 14.50 13.79
C ALA A 2 9.54 13.33 12.84
N HIS A 3 9.20 12.10 13.23
CA HIS A 3 9.32 10.94 12.36
C HIS A 3 8.38 11.09 11.15
N ARG A 4 8.77 10.54 10.00
CA ARG A 4 7.99 10.54 8.75
C ARG A 4 7.59 9.11 8.39
N PRO A 5 6.48 8.89 7.67
CA PRO A 5 6.08 7.55 7.25
C PRO A 5 7.18 6.84 6.44
N ILE A 6 7.32 5.54 6.65
CA ILE A 6 8.27 4.70 5.93
C ILE A 6 7.48 3.66 5.13
N LEU A 7 7.77 3.56 3.84
CA LEU A 7 7.19 2.56 2.94
C LEU A 7 8.28 1.58 2.52
N THR A 8 8.14 0.32 2.92
CA THR A 8 9.11 -0.75 2.62
C THR A 8 8.48 -1.77 1.68
N HIS A 9 9.15 -2.06 0.56
CA HIS A 9 8.70 -3.09 -0.38
C HIS A 9 9.28 -4.44 0.05
N LEU A 10 8.44 -5.42 0.35
CA LEU A 10 8.90 -6.72 0.86
C LEU A 10 9.04 -7.78 -0.23
N ASN A 11 8.50 -7.54 -1.42
CA ASN A 11 8.74 -8.32 -2.63
C ASN A 11 8.88 -7.36 -3.83
N VAL A 12 8.84 -7.83 -5.08
CA VAL A 12 8.89 -6.95 -6.28
C VAL A 12 7.46 -6.73 -6.84
N ASP A 13 6.44 -7.08 -6.05
CA ASP A 13 5.07 -7.24 -6.49
C ASP A 13 4.13 -6.39 -5.61
N THR A 14 3.42 -6.99 -4.67
CA THR A 14 2.29 -6.40 -3.93
C THR A 14 2.51 -6.31 -2.43
N THR A 15 3.54 -6.94 -1.86
CA THR A 15 3.71 -6.95 -0.41
C THR A 15 4.44 -5.70 0.06
N TRP A 16 3.76 -4.85 0.82
CA TRP A 16 4.34 -3.64 1.40
C TRP A 16 4.18 -3.59 2.91
N LEU A 17 5.15 -3.01 3.59
CA LEU A 17 5.04 -2.59 4.98
C LEU A 17 5.02 -1.07 5.03
N LEU A 18 3.92 -0.51 5.54
CA LEU A 18 3.80 0.91 5.84
C LEU A 18 3.99 1.12 7.34
N SER A 19 4.95 1.95 7.72
CA SER A 19 5.20 2.34 9.12
C SER A 19 4.81 3.81 9.29
N ILE A 20 3.72 4.07 10.00
CA ILE A 20 3.14 5.42 10.17
C ILE A 20 3.55 5.96 11.54
N PRO A 21 4.20 7.14 11.64
CA PRO A 21 4.64 7.66 12.93
C PRO A 21 3.44 7.96 13.83
N TYR A 22 3.54 7.61 15.11
CA TYR A 22 2.54 7.99 16.09
C TYR A 22 2.44 9.53 16.17
N PRO A 23 1.22 10.11 16.13
CA PRO A 23 1.05 11.55 16.29
C PRO A 23 1.50 12.01 17.68
N ALA A 24 2.02 13.24 17.76
CA ALA A 24 2.44 13.83 19.03
C ALA A 24 1.25 13.93 20.01
N GLY A 25 1.45 13.48 21.25
CA GLY A 25 0.44 13.54 22.31
C GLY A 25 -0.62 12.43 22.27
N VAL A 26 -0.57 11.51 21.30
CA VAL A 26 -1.34 10.26 21.35
C VAL A 26 -0.66 9.32 22.33
N GLU A 27 -1.41 8.81 23.31
CA GLU A 27 -0.90 7.79 24.24
C GLU A 27 -0.51 6.53 23.46
N ASN A 28 0.75 6.13 23.61
CA ASN A 28 1.24 4.85 23.11
C ASN A 28 1.78 4.03 24.29
N GLY A 29 0.97 3.11 24.79
CA GLY A 29 1.29 2.29 25.96
C GLY A 29 2.56 1.44 25.80
N ASN A 30 3.01 1.20 24.58
CA ASN A 30 4.18 0.37 24.28
C ASN A 30 5.42 1.20 23.89
N ALA A 31 5.34 2.54 23.94
CA ALA A 31 6.42 3.45 23.56
C ALA A 31 7.02 3.22 22.15
N ARG A 32 6.24 2.61 21.24
CA ARG A 32 6.61 2.42 19.82
C ARG A 32 6.64 3.75 19.05
N LYS A 33 7.45 3.84 18.00
CA LYS A 33 7.56 5.02 17.14
C LYS A 33 6.54 5.01 16.01
N TYR A 34 6.23 3.83 15.50
CA TYR A 34 5.39 3.64 14.33
C TYR A 34 4.24 2.66 14.60
N PHE A 35 3.15 2.89 13.89
CA PHE A 35 2.07 1.95 13.68
C PHE A 35 2.32 1.22 12.36
N HIS A 36 2.42 -0.11 12.40
CA HIS A 36 2.87 -0.93 11.28
C HIS A 36 1.70 -1.62 10.58
N VAL A 37 1.54 -1.35 9.28
CA VAL A 37 0.51 -1.92 8.43
C VAL A 37 1.13 -2.77 7.34
N LEU A 38 0.81 -4.06 7.32
CA LEU A 38 1.20 -4.99 6.26
C LEU A 38 0.12 -5.01 5.18
N ILE A 39 0.50 -4.75 3.94
CA ILE A 39 -0.40 -4.66 2.79
C ILE A 39 -0.14 -5.85 1.87
N ASP A 40 -1.20 -6.56 1.49
CA ASP A 40 -1.22 -7.66 0.51
C ASP A 40 -0.10 -8.70 0.66
N PRO A 41 0.02 -9.40 1.80
CA PRO A 41 1.17 -10.24 2.07
C PRO A 41 1.20 -11.53 1.25
N TRP A 42 2.26 -11.68 0.47
CA TRP A 42 2.73 -12.90 -0.17
C TRP A 42 4.26 -13.00 0.00
N LEU A 43 4.70 -13.76 1.02
CA LEU A 43 6.12 -13.83 1.40
C LEU A 43 6.87 -14.97 0.71
N ARG A 44 6.22 -16.10 0.50
CA ARG A 44 6.81 -17.30 -0.11
C ARG A 44 5.73 -18.23 -0.64
N GLY A 45 6.17 -19.28 -1.33
CA GLY A 45 5.27 -20.27 -1.93
C GLY A 45 4.77 -19.83 -3.30
N GLY A 46 3.93 -20.65 -3.92
CA GLY A 46 3.29 -20.33 -5.19
C GLY A 46 1.84 -19.93 -4.97
N GLN A 47 1.35 -19.00 -5.77
CA GLN A 47 -0.06 -18.60 -5.80
C GLN A 47 -0.82 -19.35 -6.90
N SER A 48 -2.13 -19.51 -6.73
CA SER A 48 -3.03 -20.08 -7.74
C SER A 48 -4.48 -19.63 -7.52
N ASP A 49 -5.05 -18.94 -8.51
CA ASP A 49 -6.47 -18.59 -8.53
C ASP A 49 -7.31 -19.62 -9.32
N VAL A 50 -8.55 -19.84 -8.86
CA VAL A 50 -9.54 -20.90 -9.15
C VAL A 50 -9.36 -21.78 -10.41
N ALA A 51 -9.46 -23.09 -10.12
CA ALA A 51 -9.18 -24.33 -10.86
C ALA A 51 -7.69 -24.61 -11.03
N ALA A 52 -7.18 -25.70 -10.45
CA ALA A 52 -5.76 -26.14 -10.48
C ALA A 52 -5.13 -26.34 -11.88
N PHE A 53 -5.89 -26.08 -12.95
CA PHE A 53 -5.44 -25.96 -14.33
C PHE A 53 -5.09 -24.50 -14.73
N PHE A 54 -5.29 -23.53 -13.84
CA PHE A 54 -4.96 -22.12 -13.99
C PHE A 54 -3.59 -21.81 -13.38
N SER A 55 -2.90 -20.87 -14.04
CA SER A 55 -1.46 -20.62 -13.95
C SER A 55 -0.96 -20.55 -12.50
N GLN A 56 -0.21 -21.55 -12.06
CA GLN A 56 0.57 -21.41 -10.83
C GLN A 56 1.69 -20.39 -11.09
N GLN A 57 1.84 -19.44 -10.17
CA GLN A 57 2.86 -18.40 -10.27
C GLN A 57 3.69 -18.34 -8.99
N TRP A 58 4.94 -17.93 -9.15
CA TRP A 58 5.90 -17.74 -8.08
C TRP A 58 6.62 -16.42 -8.30
N HIS A 59 7.06 -15.80 -7.21
CA HIS A 59 8.01 -14.71 -7.29
C HIS A 59 9.23 -15.12 -8.12
N ALA A 60 9.64 -14.22 -9.02
CA ALA A 60 10.87 -14.38 -9.76
C ALA A 60 12.08 -14.25 -8.83
N THR A 61 11.97 -13.33 -7.87
CA THR A 61 12.94 -13.07 -6.81
C THR A 61 12.28 -13.31 -5.45
N PRO A 62 12.84 -14.15 -4.57
CA PRO A 62 12.28 -14.34 -3.22
C PRO A 62 12.10 -13.01 -2.49
N SER A 63 10.97 -12.84 -1.80
CA SER A 63 10.67 -11.71 -0.93
C SER A 63 11.78 -11.49 0.10
N ALA A 64 12.05 -10.23 0.47
CA ALA A 64 13.12 -9.84 1.39
C ALA A 64 12.97 -10.48 2.78
N VAL A 65 11.72 -10.75 3.19
CA VAL A 65 11.39 -11.61 4.32
C VAL A 65 10.55 -12.78 3.82
N GLN A 66 10.81 -13.97 4.34
CA GLN A 66 10.21 -15.23 3.91
C GLN A 66 9.22 -15.80 4.95
N THR A 67 9.21 -15.29 6.17
CA THR A 67 8.38 -15.78 7.28
C THR A 67 7.82 -14.64 8.12
N ALA A 68 6.76 -14.91 8.89
CA ALA A 68 6.24 -13.96 9.88
C ALA A 68 7.31 -13.53 10.90
N SER A 69 8.18 -14.45 11.34
CA SER A 69 9.25 -14.11 12.29
C SER A 69 10.31 -13.17 11.69
N GLU A 70 10.68 -13.35 10.43
CA GLU A 70 11.59 -12.44 9.74
C GLU A 70 10.96 -11.06 9.53
N LEU A 71 9.65 -11.00 9.31
CA LEU A 71 8.90 -9.75 9.26
C LEU A 71 8.96 -9.00 10.61
N GLU A 72 8.75 -9.69 11.72
CA GLU A 72 8.85 -9.07 13.06
C GLU A 72 10.25 -8.50 13.31
N VAL A 73 11.31 -9.24 12.98
CA VAL A 73 12.70 -8.75 13.09
C VAL A 73 12.94 -7.51 12.24
N LEU A 74 12.36 -7.44 11.03
CA LEU A 74 12.44 -6.26 10.19
C LEU A 74 11.72 -5.06 10.82
N ILE A 75 10.54 -5.27 11.41
CA ILE A 75 9.78 -4.23 12.11
C ILE A 75 10.55 -3.72 13.34
N GLU A 76 11.12 -4.61 14.14
CA GLU A 76 12.00 -4.27 15.27
C GLU A 76 13.15 -3.37 14.81
N GLY A 77 13.79 -3.70 13.69
CA GLY A 77 14.86 -2.88 13.12
C GLY A 77 14.40 -1.47 12.70
N ILE A 78 13.16 -1.30 12.22
CA ILE A 78 12.59 0.02 11.91
C ILE A 78 12.37 0.82 13.20
N GLU A 79 11.83 0.17 14.23
CA GLU A 79 11.63 0.76 15.54
C GLU A 79 12.95 1.20 16.17
N GLU A 80 14.00 0.40 16.12
CA GLU A 80 15.34 0.74 16.63
C GLU A 80 15.97 1.90 15.86
N ASN A 81 16.06 1.81 14.53
CA ASN A 81 16.76 2.81 13.70
C ASN A 81 15.99 4.14 13.57
N GLY A 82 14.69 4.13 13.84
CA GLY A 82 13.94 5.36 14.08
C GLY A 82 14.46 6.17 15.29
N ALA A 83 15.24 5.59 16.21
CA ALA A 83 15.91 6.31 17.30
C ALA A 83 17.20 6.99 16.82
N SER A 84 17.11 8.13 16.14
CA SER A 84 18.22 9.09 16.18
C SER A 84 17.71 10.52 16.08
N ASN A 85 17.60 11.20 17.23
CA ASN A 85 18.54 12.26 17.63
C ASN A 85 17.98 13.05 18.83
N THR A 86 18.03 12.46 20.03
CA THR A 86 18.08 13.23 21.29
C THR A 86 18.83 12.42 22.35
N GLN A 87 19.91 13.04 22.83
CA GLN A 87 20.75 12.73 24.00
C GLN A 87 22.02 11.91 23.77
N SER A 88 23.12 12.61 24.07
CA SER A 88 24.52 12.19 24.11
C SER A 88 24.78 10.99 25.03
N PRO A 89 25.89 10.27 24.85
CA PRO A 89 26.26 9.17 25.72
C PRO A 89 26.97 9.71 26.96
N GLU A 90 26.30 9.74 28.11
CA GLU A 90 27.00 9.72 29.40
C GLU A 90 26.36 8.69 30.34
N ASN A 91 27.22 7.74 30.71
CA ASN A 91 27.15 6.80 31.82
C ASN A 91 26.18 5.63 31.71
N GLY A 92 26.79 4.44 31.72
CA GLY A 92 26.14 3.16 31.61
C GLY A 92 25.10 2.92 32.69
N GLN A 93 23.95 2.45 32.22
CA GLN A 93 23.05 1.60 32.96
C GLN A 93 22.37 0.73 31.91
N GLU A 94 22.65 -0.57 31.93
CA GLU A 94 21.82 -1.56 31.24
C GLU A 94 20.43 -1.45 31.85
N ASP A 95 19.50 -0.77 31.18
CA ASP A 95 18.13 -0.71 31.63
C ASP A 95 17.16 -0.63 30.44
N GLY A 96 16.18 -1.53 30.45
CA GLY A 96 14.98 -1.44 29.62
C GLY A 96 15.00 -2.18 28.29
N THR A 97 15.22 -3.50 28.26
CA THR A 97 14.44 -4.31 27.31
C THR A 97 12.97 -4.06 27.63
N PRO A 98 12.15 -3.53 26.69
CA PRO A 98 10.72 -3.37 26.95
C PRO A 98 10.11 -4.75 27.28
N PRO A 99 9.04 -4.79 28.10
CA PRO A 99 8.36 -6.05 28.38
C PRO A 99 7.96 -6.72 27.06
N ARG A 100 8.31 -7.99 26.89
CA ARG A 100 7.93 -8.87 25.77
C ARG A 100 6.42 -9.16 25.69
N ASP A 101 5.58 -8.27 26.22
CA ASP A 101 4.16 -8.50 26.41
C ASP A 101 3.33 -8.20 25.15
N SER A 102 3.91 -7.54 24.13
CA SER A 102 3.34 -7.58 22.77
C SER A 102 3.96 -8.74 22.00
N GLU A 103 3.19 -9.81 21.78
CA GLU A 103 3.58 -10.97 20.95
C GLU A 103 3.93 -10.59 19.49
N THR A 104 3.64 -9.37 19.04
CA THR A 104 3.84 -8.86 17.67
C THR A 104 3.96 -7.34 17.66
N TYR A 105 4.79 -6.78 16.76
CA TYR A 105 4.84 -5.36 16.46
C TYR A 105 3.88 -4.95 15.33
N LEU A 106 3.31 -5.91 14.60
CA LEU A 106 2.38 -5.65 13.51
C LEU A 106 1.01 -5.21 14.06
N ASP A 107 0.49 -4.09 13.57
CA ASP A 107 -0.74 -3.50 14.09
C ASP A 107 -1.98 -3.80 13.25
N ALA A 108 -1.81 -3.92 11.93
CA ALA A 108 -2.90 -4.21 11.02
C ALA A 108 -2.42 -4.91 9.76
N ILE A 109 -3.32 -5.70 9.17
CA ILE A 109 -3.16 -6.29 7.84
C ILE A 109 -4.22 -5.70 6.92
N VAL A 110 -3.84 -5.24 5.74
CA VAL A 110 -4.73 -4.67 4.73
C VAL A 110 -4.68 -5.51 3.47
N ILE A 111 -5.83 -6.02 3.04
CA ILE A 111 -5.98 -6.84 1.83
C ILE A 111 -6.84 -6.12 0.80
N SER A 112 -6.23 -5.77 -0.32
CA SER A 112 -6.84 -4.99 -1.38
C SER A 112 -7.75 -5.81 -2.30
N HIS A 113 -7.43 -7.09 -2.55
CA HIS A 113 -8.14 -7.94 -3.50
C HIS A 113 -8.20 -9.41 -3.05
N GLU A 114 -9.18 -10.18 -3.56
CA GLU A 114 -9.35 -11.60 -3.22
C GLU A 114 -8.40 -12.57 -3.96
N PHE A 115 -7.51 -12.05 -4.81
CA PHE A 115 -6.57 -12.86 -5.59
C PHE A 115 -5.40 -13.33 -4.73
N THR A 116 -4.88 -14.51 -5.01
CA THR A 116 -3.88 -15.16 -4.16
C THR A 116 -2.50 -14.49 -4.15
N ASP A 117 -2.18 -13.63 -5.11
CA ASP A 117 -1.01 -12.73 -5.08
C ASP A 117 -1.23 -11.44 -4.27
N HIS A 118 -2.42 -11.23 -3.73
CA HIS A 118 -2.74 -10.17 -2.77
C HIS A 118 -3.14 -10.73 -1.39
N MET A 119 -3.76 -11.91 -1.38
CA MET A 119 -4.36 -12.55 -0.21
C MET A 119 -3.81 -13.98 -0.08
N HIS A 120 -2.50 -14.12 0.06
CA HIS A 120 -1.85 -15.43 0.08
C HIS A 120 -2.14 -16.16 1.39
N LYS A 121 -2.90 -17.27 1.31
CA LYS A 121 -3.42 -17.98 2.47
C LYS A 121 -2.33 -18.49 3.41
N GLU A 122 -1.32 -19.16 2.88
CA GLU A 122 -0.25 -19.77 3.68
C GLU A 122 0.53 -18.69 4.44
N THR A 123 0.79 -17.54 3.79
CA THR A 123 1.43 -16.40 4.46
C THR A 123 0.54 -15.83 5.56
N LEU A 124 -0.75 -15.61 5.28
CA LEU A 124 -1.69 -15.06 6.24
C LEU A 124 -1.88 -15.97 7.47
N LEU A 125 -1.86 -17.29 7.31
CA LEU A 125 -1.95 -18.26 8.41
C LEU A 125 -0.69 -18.33 9.28
N GLU A 126 0.46 -17.81 8.82
CA GLU A 126 1.67 -17.66 9.64
C GLU A 126 1.63 -16.42 10.54
N LEU A 127 0.82 -15.41 10.20
CA LEU A 127 0.75 -14.15 10.94
C LEU A 127 -0.03 -14.30 12.27
N PRO A 128 0.22 -13.46 13.29
CA PRO A 128 -0.45 -13.59 14.58
C PRO A 128 -1.96 -13.34 14.50
N ALA A 129 -2.76 -14.26 15.06
CA ALA A 129 -4.22 -14.26 14.98
C ALA A 129 -4.90 -13.03 15.62
N GLN A 130 -4.20 -12.32 16.50
CA GLN A 130 -4.65 -11.09 17.16
C GLN A 130 -4.59 -9.86 16.27
N VAL A 131 -3.79 -9.87 15.21
CA VAL A 131 -3.66 -8.72 14.31
C VAL A 131 -4.97 -8.57 13.53
N PRO A 132 -5.63 -7.40 13.59
CA PRO A 132 -6.86 -7.17 12.84
C PRO A 132 -6.59 -7.13 11.33
N VAL A 133 -7.46 -7.78 10.58
CA VAL A 133 -7.42 -7.79 9.11
C VAL A 133 -8.52 -6.89 8.56
N PHE A 134 -8.16 -5.98 7.67
CA PHE A 134 -9.05 -5.13 6.91
C PHE A 134 -8.99 -5.57 5.46
N ALA A 135 -10.09 -6.05 4.91
CA ALA A 135 -10.10 -6.63 3.58
C ALA A 135 -11.30 -6.17 2.75
N THR A 136 -11.20 -6.21 1.42
CA THR A 136 -12.40 -6.06 0.58
C THR A 136 -13.37 -7.21 0.81
N THR A 137 -14.67 -7.00 0.58
CA THR A 137 -15.74 -7.93 1.00
C THR A 137 -15.45 -9.40 0.70
N LYS A 138 -15.04 -9.74 -0.53
CA LYS A 138 -14.72 -11.13 -0.88
C LYS A 138 -13.47 -11.67 -0.19
N ALA A 139 -12.43 -10.84 -0.07
CA ALA A 139 -11.23 -11.20 0.64
C ALA A 139 -11.53 -11.42 2.14
N ALA A 140 -12.33 -10.54 2.74
CA ALA A 140 -12.80 -10.68 4.11
C ALA A 140 -13.56 -11.99 4.33
N ASP A 141 -14.51 -12.32 3.44
CA ASP A 141 -15.27 -13.58 3.51
C ASP A 141 -14.37 -14.82 3.39
N ALA A 142 -13.41 -14.80 2.47
CA ALA A 142 -12.43 -15.87 2.32
C ALA A 142 -11.58 -16.03 3.59
N ILE A 143 -11.02 -14.94 4.11
CA ILE A 143 -10.15 -14.96 5.31
C ILE A 143 -10.93 -15.41 6.54
N ARG A 144 -12.17 -14.93 6.74
CA ARG A 144 -13.06 -15.39 7.82
C ARG A 144 -13.28 -16.90 7.75
N SER A 145 -13.45 -17.46 6.55
CA SER A 145 -13.66 -18.90 6.37
C SER A 145 -12.47 -19.76 6.81
N TRP A 146 -11.28 -19.19 6.94
CA TRP A 146 -10.10 -19.90 7.39
C TRP A 146 -10.03 -20.06 8.91
N GLY A 147 -10.81 -19.29 9.67
CA GLY A 147 -10.93 -19.43 11.13
C GLY A 147 -9.66 -19.10 11.93
N HIS A 148 -8.76 -18.29 11.35
CA HIS A 148 -7.47 -17.95 11.95
C HIS A 148 -7.51 -16.64 12.75
N PHE A 149 -7.88 -15.54 12.11
CA PHE A 149 -7.87 -14.21 12.73
C PHE A 149 -9.08 -13.97 13.63
N LYS A 150 -8.86 -13.30 14.77
CA LYS A 150 -9.91 -12.94 15.72
C LYS A 150 -10.82 -11.82 15.20
N LEU A 151 -10.28 -10.93 14.37
CA LEU A 151 -11.02 -9.80 13.81
C LEU A 151 -10.70 -9.63 12.32
N VAL A 152 -11.74 -9.74 11.49
CA VAL A 152 -11.68 -9.49 10.04
C VAL A 152 -12.80 -8.53 9.67
N MET A 153 -12.44 -7.30 9.34
CA MET A 153 -13.36 -6.23 8.97
C MET A 153 -13.33 -5.97 7.47
N GLU A 154 -14.47 -5.52 6.95
CA GLU A 154 -14.55 -5.06 5.58
C GLU A 154 -14.05 -3.62 5.49
N ILE A 155 -13.23 -3.33 4.49
CA ILE A 155 -12.76 -1.97 4.23
C ILE A 155 -13.96 -1.14 3.75
N PRO A 156 -14.35 -0.08 4.48
CA PRO A 156 -15.46 0.77 4.08
C PRO A 156 -15.13 1.55 2.81
N ARG A 157 -16.18 1.92 2.07
CA ARG A 157 -16.02 2.80 0.91
C ARG A 157 -15.68 4.21 1.36
N PHE A 158 -14.81 4.90 0.62
CA PHE A 158 -14.59 6.32 0.87
C PHE A 158 -15.81 7.16 0.45
N GLU A 159 -16.36 7.93 1.38
CA GLU A 159 -17.54 8.78 1.18
C GLU A 159 -17.25 10.29 1.28
N GLY A 160 -15.98 10.69 1.17
CA GLY A 160 -15.57 12.10 1.10
C GLY A 160 -14.97 12.69 2.39
N SER A 161 -14.96 11.94 3.49
CA SER A 161 -14.27 12.32 4.73
C SER A 161 -13.35 11.20 5.19
N TRP A 162 -12.11 11.57 5.53
CA TRP A 162 -11.11 10.63 6.05
C TRP A 162 -11.30 10.30 7.54
N ARG A 163 -12.17 11.05 8.24
CA ARG A 163 -12.41 10.92 9.69
C ARG A 163 -13.47 9.86 10.05
N SER A 164 -13.78 8.94 9.14
CA SER A 164 -14.67 7.81 9.47
C SER A 164 -13.96 6.90 10.46
N ALA A 165 -14.38 6.95 11.73
CA ALA A 165 -13.81 6.12 12.77
C ALA A 165 -14.21 4.65 12.56
N ASP A 166 -13.22 3.79 12.33
CA ASP A 166 -13.35 2.35 12.46
C ASP A 166 -12.93 1.95 13.88
N ALA A 167 -13.80 1.27 14.62
CA ALA A 167 -13.58 0.95 16.04
C ALA A 167 -12.35 0.07 16.33
N ALA A 168 -11.75 -0.54 15.31
CA ALA A 168 -10.57 -1.41 15.44
C ALA A 168 -9.25 -0.75 15.01
N LEU A 169 -9.29 0.47 14.46
CA LEU A 169 -8.09 1.28 14.20
C LEU A 169 -8.01 2.41 15.23
N PRO A 170 -6.81 2.91 15.53
CA PRO A 170 -6.69 4.19 16.21
C PRO A 170 -7.46 5.28 15.42
N GLU A 171 -8.11 6.21 16.11
CA GLU A 171 -8.94 7.25 15.48
C GLU A 171 -8.20 8.12 14.44
N TRP A 172 -6.87 8.09 14.48
CA TRP A 172 -6.01 8.84 13.58
C TRP A 172 -5.60 8.05 12.33
N VAL A 173 -5.85 6.73 12.25
CA VAL A 173 -5.60 5.92 11.04
C VAL A 173 -6.94 5.59 10.38
N GLY A 174 -7.06 5.89 9.09
CA GLY A 174 -8.19 5.47 8.26
C GLY A 174 -7.75 4.51 7.16
N VAL A 175 -8.56 3.49 6.89
CA VAL A 175 -8.38 2.57 5.75
C VAL A 175 -9.69 2.55 4.97
N THR A 176 -9.66 3.00 3.72
CA THR A 176 -10.88 3.09 2.89
C THR A 176 -10.64 2.56 1.48
N ARG A 177 -11.71 2.07 0.86
CA ARG A 177 -11.72 1.62 -0.53
C ARG A 177 -12.28 2.72 -1.42
N VAL A 178 -11.53 3.09 -2.45
CA VAL A 178 -11.98 4.00 -3.50
C VAL A 178 -12.25 3.16 -4.76
N ALA A 179 -13.48 3.23 -5.26
CA ALA A 179 -13.91 2.44 -6.41
C ALA A 179 -15.09 3.12 -7.11
N LYS A 180 -15.49 2.57 -8.26
CA LYS A 180 -16.69 2.98 -8.99
C LYS A 180 -17.99 2.64 -8.25
N ALA A 181 -18.84 3.63 -8.01
CA ALA A 181 -20.11 3.44 -7.29
C ALA A 181 -20.99 2.37 -7.96
N GLY A 182 -21.54 1.46 -7.16
CA GLY A 182 -22.43 0.40 -7.64
C GLY A 182 -21.76 -0.73 -8.44
N ARG A 183 -20.42 -0.84 -8.43
CA ARG A 183 -19.67 -1.93 -9.06
C ARG A 183 -18.64 -2.54 -8.12
N ASP A 184 -19.07 -3.53 -7.33
CA ASP A 184 -18.18 -4.20 -6.38
C ASP A 184 -17.87 -5.66 -6.77
N LEU A 185 -18.66 -6.28 -7.64
CA LEU A 185 -18.44 -7.66 -8.07
C LEU A 185 -17.40 -7.73 -9.21
N LEU A 186 -16.26 -8.41 -8.96
CA LEU A 186 -15.15 -8.62 -9.92
C LEU A 186 -14.48 -7.32 -10.40
N TYR A 187 -14.63 -6.22 -9.66
CA TYR A 187 -14.03 -4.94 -9.99
C TYR A 187 -12.73 -4.74 -9.21
N TYR A 188 -11.62 -5.09 -9.86
CA TYR A 188 -10.27 -4.96 -9.33
C TYR A 188 -9.59 -3.65 -9.72
N HIS A 189 -10.25 -2.77 -10.49
CA HIS A 189 -9.78 -1.42 -10.74
C HIS A 189 -10.17 -0.46 -9.61
N SER A 190 -9.80 -0.80 -8.38
CA SER A 190 -10.03 -0.01 -7.17
C SER A 190 -8.73 0.39 -6.49
N ALA A 191 -8.83 1.33 -5.55
CA ALA A 191 -7.73 1.73 -4.69
C ALA A 191 -8.02 1.39 -3.23
N ILE A 192 -6.96 1.10 -2.48
CA ILE A 192 -6.97 1.26 -1.03
C ILE A 192 -6.29 2.58 -0.70
N MET A 193 -6.94 3.39 0.12
CA MET A 193 -6.39 4.63 0.65
C MET A 193 -6.20 4.47 2.14
N ILE A 194 -4.96 4.70 2.61
CA ILE A 194 -4.63 4.72 4.03
C ILE A 194 -4.30 6.17 4.41
N THR A 195 -5.09 6.74 5.31
CA THR A 195 -4.99 8.14 5.76
C THR A 195 -4.47 8.23 7.18
N PHE A 196 -3.68 9.26 7.46
CA PHE A 196 -3.13 9.56 8.79
C PHE A 196 -2.92 11.07 8.95
N PRO A 197 -2.73 11.60 10.18
CA PRO A 197 -2.64 13.03 10.40
C PRO A 197 -1.40 13.62 9.75
N SER A 198 -1.54 14.82 9.19
CA SER A 198 -0.41 15.56 8.66
C SER A 198 0.55 16.00 9.77
N THR A 199 1.84 15.65 9.64
CA THR A 199 2.86 16.06 10.63
C THR A 199 3.20 17.56 10.56
N SER A 200 2.71 18.29 9.57
CA SER A 200 2.89 19.75 9.44
C SER A 200 1.87 20.59 10.21
N SER A 201 0.83 19.98 10.79
CA SER A 201 -0.20 20.70 11.53
C SER A 201 0.26 21.01 12.96
N SER A 202 0.78 22.23 13.17
CA SER A 202 1.14 22.75 14.51
C SER A 202 -0.07 23.27 15.30
N THR A 203 -1.29 22.94 14.89
CA THR A 203 -2.53 23.44 15.49
C THR A 203 -3.35 22.27 16.05
N SER A 204 -4.10 22.54 17.12
CA SER A 204 -4.83 21.59 17.96
C SER A 204 -6.01 20.87 17.28
N SER A 205 -6.07 20.86 15.96
CA SER A 205 -7.01 20.10 15.14
C SER A 205 -6.31 19.70 13.84
N PRO A 206 -5.98 18.41 13.63
CA PRO A 206 -5.39 17.97 12.37
C PRO A 206 -6.50 17.97 11.32
N GLU A 207 -6.89 19.13 10.78
CA GLU A 207 -7.94 19.17 9.76
C GLU A 207 -7.49 18.40 8.52
N GLU A 208 -6.22 18.55 8.11
CA GLU A 208 -5.66 17.89 6.94
C GLU A 208 -5.08 16.50 7.23
N ALA A 209 -5.34 15.55 6.33
CA ALA A 209 -4.73 14.23 6.34
C ALA A 209 -3.65 14.10 5.27
N GLU A 210 -2.66 13.26 5.55
CA GLU A 210 -1.77 12.69 4.54
C GLU A 210 -2.26 11.29 4.19
N ALA A 211 -2.03 10.84 2.95
CA ALA A 211 -2.45 9.52 2.51
C ALA A 211 -1.43 8.82 1.62
N ILE A 212 -1.46 7.50 1.66
CA ILE A 212 -0.98 6.66 0.55
C ILE A 212 -2.18 6.11 -0.22
N ILE A 213 -2.06 6.02 -1.54
CA ILE A 213 -3.10 5.51 -2.43
C ILE A 213 -2.50 4.35 -3.23
N TYR A 214 -3.02 3.15 -2.99
CA TYR A 214 -2.51 1.91 -3.55
C TYR A 214 -3.47 1.34 -4.59
N THR A 215 -2.97 1.15 -5.81
CA THR A 215 -3.73 0.83 -7.02
C THR A 215 -3.03 -0.24 -7.87
N PRO A 216 -2.89 -1.49 -7.38
CA PRO A 216 -2.04 -2.50 -8.03
C PRO A 216 -2.50 -2.90 -9.45
N HIS A 217 -3.79 -2.74 -9.76
CA HIS A 217 -4.37 -2.99 -11.07
C HIS A 217 -4.77 -1.70 -11.82
N GLY A 218 -4.42 -0.54 -11.25
CA GLY A 218 -4.86 0.77 -11.68
C GLY A 218 -6.33 1.08 -11.37
N ILE A 219 -6.74 2.31 -11.65
CA ILE A 219 -8.08 2.84 -11.31
C ILE A 219 -8.53 3.85 -12.36
N ASP A 220 -9.83 3.99 -12.58
CA ASP A 220 -10.32 5.08 -13.41
C ASP A 220 -10.13 6.42 -12.67
N PRO A 221 -9.44 7.43 -13.25
CA PRO A 221 -9.25 8.71 -12.58
C PRO A 221 -10.56 9.34 -12.08
N SER A 222 -11.70 9.14 -12.77
CA SER A 222 -12.98 9.68 -12.29
C SER A 222 -13.43 9.10 -10.94
N ASP A 223 -13.00 7.89 -10.60
CA ASP A 223 -13.34 7.27 -9.32
C ASP A 223 -12.57 7.93 -8.16
N LEU A 224 -11.47 8.64 -8.44
CA LEU A 224 -10.63 9.35 -7.47
C LEU A 224 -10.99 10.83 -7.32
N THR A 225 -11.93 11.37 -8.11
CA THR A 225 -12.35 12.77 -8.01
C THR A 225 -12.82 13.12 -6.59
N LEU A 226 -13.55 12.21 -5.93
CA LEU A 226 -13.97 12.39 -4.53
C LEU A 226 -12.79 12.55 -3.56
N VAL A 227 -11.65 11.92 -3.84
CA VAL A 227 -10.43 12.06 -3.03
C VAL A 227 -9.76 13.40 -3.32
N ALA A 228 -9.62 13.76 -4.59
CA ALA A 228 -9.03 15.03 -5.01
C ALA A 228 -9.83 16.25 -4.50
N GLU A 229 -11.14 16.11 -4.36
CA GLU A 229 -12.06 17.14 -3.89
C GLU A 229 -12.44 16.98 -2.40
N ALA A 230 -11.79 16.07 -1.67
CA ALA A 230 -12.13 15.79 -0.28
C ALA A 230 -11.95 17.02 0.62
N HIS A 231 -12.88 17.20 1.55
CA HIS A 231 -12.84 18.25 2.56
C HIS A 231 -13.10 17.63 3.95
N PRO A 232 -12.14 17.71 4.89
CA PRO A 232 -10.83 18.37 4.77
C PRO A 232 -9.90 17.74 3.72
N HIS A 233 -8.94 18.54 3.24
CA HIS A 233 -8.02 18.15 2.17
C HIS A 233 -7.16 16.92 2.56
N ILE A 234 -6.96 16.03 1.59
CA ILE A 234 -6.11 14.83 1.71
C ILE A 234 -4.89 15.03 0.82
N LYS A 235 -3.72 15.22 1.43
CA LYS A 235 -2.44 15.31 0.73
C LYS A 235 -1.94 13.91 0.40
N THR A 236 -1.92 13.57 -0.89
CA THR A 236 -1.38 12.27 -1.34
C THR A 236 0.15 12.28 -1.29
N LEU A 237 0.73 11.57 -0.32
CA LEU A 237 2.19 11.43 -0.24
C LEU A 237 2.71 10.46 -1.28
N ALA A 238 2.10 9.28 -1.39
CA ALA A 238 2.52 8.27 -2.35
C ALA A 238 1.33 7.72 -3.13
N LEU A 239 1.43 7.76 -4.45
CA LEU A 239 0.65 6.95 -5.36
C LEU A 239 1.45 5.68 -5.66
N MET A 240 0.94 4.53 -5.21
CA MET A 240 1.51 3.22 -5.52
C MET A 240 0.73 2.63 -6.71
N HIS A 241 1.35 2.64 -7.89
CA HIS A 241 0.70 2.31 -9.15
C HIS A 241 1.67 1.64 -10.12
N GLY A 242 1.27 0.52 -10.71
CA GLY A 242 2.11 -0.26 -11.61
C GLY A 242 2.29 0.37 -12.99
N LEU A 243 3.45 0.14 -13.60
CA LEU A 243 3.78 0.59 -14.95
C LEU A 243 3.32 -0.38 -16.04
N GLN A 244 3.12 -1.65 -15.71
CA GLN A 244 2.71 -2.67 -16.67
C GLN A 244 1.23 -2.57 -17.04
N ASP A 245 0.96 -2.35 -18.33
CA ASP A 245 -0.34 -2.63 -18.92
C ASP A 245 -0.43 -4.13 -19.19
N ILE A 246 -1.38 -4.79 -18.53
CA ILE A 246 -1.63 -6.22 -18.68
C ILE A 246 -3.08 -6.41 -19.08
N SER A 247 -3.30 -7.15 -20.16
CA SER A 247 -4.63 -7.43 -20.67
C SER A 247 -4.78 -8.86 -21.19
N LEU A 248 -6.01 -9.34 -21.15
CA LEU A 248 -6.52 -10.48 -21.89
C LEU A 248 -7.41 -9.94 -23.03
N PRO A 249 -7.73 -10.75 -24.07
CA PRO A 249 -8.54 -10.29 -25.21
C PRO A 249 -9.90 -9.64 -24.87
N ARG A 250 -10.44 -9.88 -23.66
CA ARG A 250 -11.73 -9.35 -23.20
C ARG A 250 -11.67 -8.68 -21.82
N ALA A 251 -10.49 -8.50 -21.24
CA ALA A 251 -10.34 -7.94 -19.90
C ALA A 251 -9.05 -7.14 -19.78
N GLN A 252 -9.13 -5.92 -19.24
CA GLN A 252 -7.96 -5.18 -18.80
C GLN A 252 -7.63 -5.64 -17.39
N LEU A 253 -6.44 -6.18 -17.13
CA LEU A 253 -6.04 -6.65 -15.80
C LEU A 253 -5.32 -5.54 -15.03
N ASN A 254 -4.28 -4.93 -15.62
CA ASN A 254 -3.55 -3.81 -15.04
C ASN A 254 -3.53 -2.64 -16.04
N LYS A 255 -3.79 -1.41 -15.60
CA LYS A 255 -3.93 -0.25 -16.52
C LYS A 255 -2.61 0.46 -16.90
N GLY A 256 -1.49 0.14 -16.24
CA GLY A 256 -0.14 0.59 -16.60
C GLY A 256 0.13 2.10 -16.53
N ALA A 257 1.31 2.50 -17.02
CA ALA A 257 1.88 3.83 -16.81
C ALA A 257 1.02 5.00 -17.33
N HIS A 258 0.33 4.86 -18.46
CA HIS A 258 -0.53 5.96 -18.97
C HIS A 258 -1.73 6.23 -18.05
N ASN A 259 -2.25 5.20 -17.39
CA ASN A 259 -3.28 5.39 -16.36
C ASN A 259 -2.68 6.00 -15.09
N GLY A 260 -1.54 5.48 -14.64
CA GLY A 260 -0.79 6.03 -13.52
C GLY A 260 -0.47 7.52 -13.68
N LEU A 261 -0.10 7.95 -14.88
CA LEU A 261 0.15 9.36 -15.18
C LEU A 261 -1.10 10.23 -14.99
N LYS A 262 -2.26 9.79 -15.47
CA LYS A 262 -3.54 10.52 -15.27
C LYS A 262 -3.92 10.60 -13.80
N VAL A 263 -3.73 9.51 -13.06
CA VAL A 263 -4.00 9.45 -11.61
C VAL A 263 -3.04 10.36 -10.86
N GLN A 264 -1.75 10.34 -11.22
CA GLN A 264 -0.72 11.20 -10.66
C GLN A 264 -1.04 12.69 -10.85
N ARG A 265 -1.52 13.08 -12.04
CA ARG A 265 -1.93 14.47 -12.33
C ARG A 265 -3.16 14.88 -11.51
N LEU A 266 -4.13 13.97 -11.36
CA LEU A 266 -5.36 14.26 -10.62
C LEU A 266 -5.11 14.44 -9.13
N LEU A 267 -4.27 13.59 -8.54
CA LEU A 267 -4.00 13.57 -7.09
C LEU A 267 -2.83 14.46 -6.66
N ASP A 268 -2.04 14.93 -7.63
CA ASP A 268 -0.76 15.64 -7.41
C ASP A 268 0.12 14.94 -6.36
N ALA A 269 0.23 13.60 -6.47
CA ALA A 269 0.90 12.84 -5.42
C ALA A 269 2.38 13.19 -5.33
N ARG A 270 2.93 13.27 -4.11
CA ARG A 270 4.33 13.68 -3.95
C ARG A 270 5.32 12.68 -4.54
N TYR A 271 5.03 11.39 -4.42
CA TYR A 271 5.80 10.28 -4.97
C TYR A 271 4.90 9.39 -5.81
N TRP A 272 5.40 8.92 -6.94
CA TRP A 272 4.84 7.78 -7.65
C TRP A 272 5.76 6.58 -7.43
N VAL A 273 5.28 5.58 -6.70
CA VAL A 273 5.99 4.35 -6.40
C VAL A 273 5.46 3.22 -7.30
N SER A 274 6.35 2.52 -8.01
CA SER A 274 5.96 1.33 -8.78
C SER A 274 5.53 0.20 -7.85
N THR A 275 4.52 -0.57 -8.24
CA THR A 275 4.03 -1.76 -7.52
C THR A 275 3.39 -2.72 -8.51
N HIS A 276 3.38 -4.01 -8.19
CA HIS A 276 2.72 -5.07 -8.96
C HIS A 276 3.25 -5.17 -10.40
N ASP A 277 4.55 -4.84 -10.57
CA ASP A 277 5.28 -4.87 -11.83
C ASP A 277 6.18 -6.11 -11.95
N GLU A 278 6.15 -7.04 -10.99
CA GLU A 278 6.98 -8.24 -11.06
C GLU A 278 6.61 -9.09 -12.29
N VAL A 279 7.63 -9.45 -13.06
CA VAL A 279 7.50 -10.52 -14.07
C VAL A 279 7.63 -11.86 -13.37
N LYS A 280 6.54 -12.29 -12.72
CA LYS A 280 6.41 -13.56 -12.00
C LYS A 280 6.83 -14.76 -12.87
N LYS A 281 7.43 -15.78 -12.24
CA LYS A 281 7.66 -17.09 -12.87
C LYS A 281 6.36 -17.87 -12.85
N GLY A 282 5.98 -18.49 -13.96
CA GLY A 282 4.75 -19.28 -13.98
C GLY A 282 4.48 -19.92 -15.33
N GLY A 283 3.56 -20.89 -15.33
CA GLY A 283 3.14 -21.62 -16.51
C GLY A 283 1.66 -21.93 -16.44
N GLY A 284 1.00 -22.01 -17.61
CA GLY A 284 -0.43 -22.28 -17.71
C GLY A 284 -0.99 -21.72 -19.00
N VAL A 285 -2.17 -22.19 -19.40
CA VAL A 285 -2.76 -21.81 -20.70
C VAL A 285 -3.09 -20.31 -20.78
N VAL A 286 -3.41 -19.67 -19.64
CA VAL A 286 -3.74 -18.24 -19.58
C VAL A 286 -2.54 -17.35 -19.94
N SER A 287 -1.31 -17.75 -19.59
CA SER A 287 -0.13 -16.92 -19.86
C SER A 287 0.12 -16.73 -21.35
N TRP A 288 -0.32 -17.67 -22.21
CA TRP A 288 -0.26 -17.54 -23.67
C TRP A 288 -1.17 -16.45 -24.24
N PHE A 289 -2.21 -16.07 -23.50
CA PHE A 289 -3.16 -15.03 -23.92
C PHE A 289 -2.91 -13.66 -23.27
N LEU A 290 -1.98 -13.58 -22.31
CA LEU A 290 -1.61 -12.33 -21.66
C LEU A 290 -0.84 -11.45 -22.64
N ARG A 291 -1.33 -10.23 -22.85
CA ARG A 291 -0.58 -9.16 -23.49
C ARG A 291 0.00 -8.29 -22.38
N ARG A 292 1.33 -8.10 -22.40
CA ARG A 292 2.04 -7.23 -21.47
C ARG A 292 2.73 -6.12 -22.24
N ARG A 293 2.57 -4.88 -21.78
CA ARG A 293 3.29 -3.72 -22.28
C ARG A 293 3.80 -2.91 -21.09
N GLY A 294 5.11 -2.94 -20.88
CA GLY A 294 5.78 -2.03 -19.95
C GLY A 294 6.06 -0.71 -20.67
N VAL A 295 5.75 0.41 -20.00
CA VAL A 295 6.08 1.76 -20.46
C VAL A 295 6.73 2.47 -19.28
N SER A 296 7.91 3.03 -19.46
CA SER A 296 8.55 3.84 -18.41
C SER A 296 7.79 5.15 -18.20
N VAL A 297 7.94 5.77 -17.02
CA VAL A 297 7.34 7.10 -16.76
C VAL A 297 7.79 8.13 -17.79
N LYS A 298 9.05 8.07 -18.22
CA LYS A 298 9.60 8.95 -19.25
C LYS A 298 8.88 8.77 -20.59
N GLU A 299 8.73 7.53 -21.05
CA GLU A 299 8.01 7.25 -22.31
C GLU A 299 6.53 7.63 -22.22
N ALA A 300 5.89 7.45 -21.06
CA ALA A 300 4.50 7.86 -20.85
C ALA A 300 4.35 9.38 -20.98
N LEU A 301 5.27 10.15 -20.40
CA LEU A 301 5.34 11.61 -20.52
C LEU A 301 5.60 12.07 -21.97
N GLU A 302 6.53 11.41 -22.67
CA GLU A 302 6.83 11.69 -24.08
C GLU A 302 5.63 11.40 -24.99
N GLY A 303 4.88 10.34 -24.70
CA GLY A 303 3.63 10.02 -25.38
C GLY A 303 2.55 11.09 -25.20
N GLU A 304 2.33 11.56 -23.97
CA GLU A 304 1.38 12.65 -23.66
C GLU A 304 1.73 13.92 -24.46
N MET A 305 3.00 14.32 -24.48
CA MET A 305 3.46 15.49 -25.24
C MET A 305 3.24 15.36 -26.76
N SER A 306 3.34 14.15 -27.29
CA SER A 306 3.16 13.88 -28.71
C SER A 306 1.68 13.90 -29.13
N GLU A 307 0.78 13.54 -28.23
CA GLU A 307 -0.68 13.56 -28.45
C GLU A 307 -1.28 14.97 -28.34
N GLU A 308 -0.71 15.85 -27.51
CA GLU A 308 -1.21 17.23 -27.31
C GLU A 308 -0.84 18.21 -28.45
N GLY A 309 0.07 17.82 -29.35
CA GLY A 309 0.46 18.62 -30.53
C GLY A 309 1.37 19.81 -30.23
N GLU A 310 2.26 20.14 -31.18
CA GLU A 310 3.14 21.31 -31.12
C GLU A 310 2.36 22.63 -31.24
N GLY A 311 1.66 23.06 -30.19
CA GLY A 311 1.14 24.42 -30.10
C GLY A 311 -0.24 24.56 -29.48
N LYS A 312 -0.31 24.51 -28.15
CA LYS A 312 -1.11 25.36 -27.24
C LYS A 312 -1.21 24.67 -25.88
N GLY A 313 -0.38 25.10 -24.93
CA GLY A 313 -0.48 24.66 -23.54
C GLY A 313 0.74 25.11 -22.77
N ASP A 314 0.54 25.76 -21.64
CA ASP A 314 1.57 26.32 -20.80
C ASP A 314 2.69 25.29 -20.54
N ARG A 315 3.93 25.63 -20.88
CA ARG A 315 5.17 24.85 -20.58
C ARG A 315 5.41 24.66 -19.06
N LYS A 316 4.40 24.93 -18.23
CA LYS A 316 4.48 25.26 -16.81
C LYS A 316 3.80 24.25 -15.89
N MET A 317 3.20 23.17 -16.40
CA MET A 317 2.62 22.09 -15.58
C MET A 317 3.31 20.73 -15.69
N LEU A 318 4.51 20.67 -16.28
CA LEU A 318 5.38 19.51 -16.13
C LEU A 318 6.13 19.62 -14.80
N GLY A 319 5.39 19.52 -13.69
CA GLY A 319 5.99 19.24 -12.39
C GLY A 319 6.83 17.97 -12.51
N GLU A 320 8.03 17.99 -11.94
CA GLU A 320 8.92 16.83 -11.87
C GLU A 320 8.18 15.69 -11.14
N ILE A 321 7.67 14.70 -11.88
CA ILE A 321 7.09 13.50 -11.28
C ILE A 321 8.20 12.78 -10.56
N ARG A 322 8.10 12.72 -9.23
CA ARG A 322 9.06 12.00 -8.39
C ARG A 322 8.75 10.52 -8.39
N PHE A 323 9.04 9.88 -9.52
CA PHE A 323 8.96 8.44 -9.62
C PHE A 323 10.05 7.77 -8.77
N ARG A 324 9.69 6.69 -8.08
CA ARG A 324 10.57 5.87 -7.25
C ARG A 324 10.30 4.40 -7.52
N ASP A 325 11.34 3.70 -7.97
CA ASP A 325 11.36 2.24 -8.01
C ASP A 325 11.98 1.77 -6.69
N VAL A 326 11.16 1.28 -5.76
CA VAL A 326 11.60 0.80 -4.45
C VAL A 326 11.80 -0.70 -4.57
N GLY A 327 13.07 -1.14 -4.50
CA GLY A 327 13.42 -2.54 -4.68
C GLY A 327 12.98 -3.43 -3.52
N ASN A 328 13.06 -4.74 -3.74
CA ASN A 328 12.79 -5.75 -2.73
C ASN A 328 13.70 -5.59 -1.49
N GLY A 329 13.11 -5.33 -0.34
CA GLY A 329 13.78 -5.05 0.93
C GLY A 329 14.18 -3.59 1.13
N GLU A 330 13.97 -2.72 0.13
CA GLU A 330 14.28 -1.31 0.22
C GLU A 330 13.13 -0.53 0.87
N SER A 331 13.48 0.62 1.45
CA SER A 331 12.54 1.51 2.14
C SER A 331 12.63 2.94 1.61
N LEU A 332 11.48 3.59 1.52
CA LEU A 332 11.34 5.00 1.15
C LEU A 332 10.72 5.77 2.32
N VAL A 333 11.42 6.79 2.80
CA VAL A 333 10.85 7.76 3.75
C VAL A 333 9.99 8.76 2.97
N LEU A 334 8.72 8.91 3.36
CA LEU A 334 7.74 9.79 2.71
C LEU A 334 7.74 11.17 3.38
N GLU A 335 8.39 12.15 2.75
CA GLU A 335 8.49 13.52 3.26
C GLU A 335 7.28 14.40 2.95
#